data_AF-A0A9D6JJJ3-F1
#
_entry.id   AF-A0A9D6JJJ3-F1
#
_cell.length_a   1.000
_cell.length_b   1.000
_cell.length_c   1.000
_cell.angle_alpha   90.00
_cell.angle_beta   90.00
_cell.angle_gamma   90.00
#
_symmetry.space_group_name_H-M   'P 1'
#
loop_
_entity.id
_entity.type
_entity.pdbx_description
1 polymer ?
#
loop_
_entity_poly.entity_id
_entity_poly.type
_entity_poly.pdbx_seq_one_letter_code
_entity_poly.pdbx_strand_id
1 'polypeptide(L)' 'NIVFGKINTEIEQAIAGHFQIRSIPTLMIFREQIIIFAEAGMLPAPALEELVGQVMALDMDKVKADIAAAN' A
#
# COMPACT_ATOMS: atom_id res chain seq x y z
N ASN A 1 10.84 -6.55 -9.27
CA ASN A 1 10.11 -7.75 -8.80
C ASN A 1 9.02 -7.28 -7.85
N ILE A 2 7.77 -7.71 -8.03
CA ILE A 2 6.65 -7.34 -7.15
C ILE A 2 6.16 -8.61 -6.47
N VAL A 3 5.90 -8.52 -5.17
CA VAL A 3 5.33 -9.62 -4.38
C VAL A 3 3.90 -9.25 -4.00
N PHE A 4 2.96 -10.12 -4.36
CA PHE A 4 1.57 -9.99 -3.95
C PHE A 4 1.34 -10.84 -2.71
N GLY A 5 0.80 -10.22 -1.66
CA GLY A 5 0.44 -10.87 -0.41
C GLY A 5 -1.03 -10.66 -0.10
N LYS A 6 -1.65 -11.65 0.56
CA LYS A 6 -2.98 -11.53 1.15
C LYS A 6 -2.88 -11.84 2.63
N ILE A 7 -3.51 -11.02 3.45
CA ILE A 7 -3.58 -11.21 4.90
C ILE A 7 -5.06 -11.39 5.25
N ASN A 8 -5.38 -12.44 6.01
CA ASN A 8 -6.69 -12.57 6.62
C ASN A 8 -6.69 -11.80 7.94
N THR A 9 -7.37 -10.66 7.98
CA THR A 9 -7.43 -9.77 9.16
C THR A 9 -8.25 -10.35 10.31
N GLU A 10 -9.08 -11.36 10.07
CA GLU A 10 -9.81 -12.07 11.13
C GLU A 10 -8.88 -12.97 11.96
N ILE A 11 -7.84 -13.51 11.31
CA ILE A 11 -6.80 -14.34 11.94
C ILE A 11 -5.67 -13.47 12.47
N GLU A 12 -5.15 -12.57 11.63
CA GLU A 12 -3.99 -11.72 11.94
C GLU A 12 -4.41 -10.36 12.52
N GLN A 13 -5.12 -10.40 13.65
CA GLN A 13 -5.72 -9.21 14.26
C GLN A 13 -4.69 -8.15 14.69
N ALA A 14 -3.50 -8.56 15.12
CA ALA A 14 -2.43 -7.63 15.48
C ALA A 14 -1.94 -6.82 14.28
N ILE A 15 -1.82 -7.46 13.11
CA ILE A 15 -1.45 -6.80 11.86
C ILE A 15 -2.57 -5.84 11.43
N ALA A 16 -3.82 -6.29 11.48
CA ALA A 16 -4.98 -5.46 11.17
C ALA A 16 -5.06 -4.21 12.07
N GLY A 17 -4.82 -4.37 13.37
CA GLY A 17 -4.77 -3.28 14.34
C GLY A 17 -3.63 -2.30 14.09
N HIS A 18 -2.42 -2.82 13.82
CA HIS A 18 -1.25 -1.99 13.52
C HIS A 18 -1.46 -1.08 12.30
N PHE A 19 -2.03 -1.63 11.22
CA PHE A 19 -2.34 -0.88 9.99
C PHE A 19 -3.73 -0.22 10.00
N GLN A 20 -4.44 -0.24 11.13
CA GLN A 20 -5.76 0.35 11.30
C GLN A 20 -6.79 -0.08 10.23
N ILE A 21 -6.79 -1.37 9.86
CA ILE A 21 -7.73 -1.91 8.88
C ILE A 21 -9.15 -1.94 9.48
N ARG A 22 -10.04 -1.08 8.96
CA ARG A 22 -11.44 -0.94 9.40
C ARG A 22 -12.47 -1.49 8.40
N SER A 23 -12.05 -1.69 7.17
CA SER A 23 -12.89 -2.14 6.07
C SER A 23 -12.13 -3.20 5.26
N ILE A 24 -12.85 -4.20 4.77
CA ILE A 24 -12.30 -5.24 3.89
C ILE A 24 -13.07 -5.27 2.56
N PRO A 25 -12.37 -5.38 1.41
CA PRO A 25 -10.91 -5.42 1.26
C PRO A 25 -10.27 -4.02 1.43
N THR A 26 -9.01 -3.99 1.85
CA THR A 26 -8.13 -2.81 1.82
C THR A 26 -6.86 -3.19 1.05
N LEU A 27 -6.51 -2.41 0.03
CA LEU A 27 -5.27 -2.60 -0.72
C LEU A 27 -4.20 -1.67 -0.14
N MET A 28 -3.03 -2.24 0.18
CA MET A 28 -1.86 -1.48 0.61
C MET A 28 -0.66 -1.83 -0.27
N ILE A 29 0.16 -0.83 -0.59
CA ILE A 29 1.39 -1.01 -1.35
C ILE A 29 2.56 -0.47 -0.54
N PHE A 30 3.55 -1.33 -0.33
CA PHE A 30 4.77 -1.03 0.41
C PHE A 30 5.95 -0.96 -0.57
N ARG A 31 6.75 0.10 -0.46
CA ARG A 31 8.01 0.24 -1.19
C ARG A 31 9.05 0.87 -0.28
N GLU A 32 10.20 0.22 -0.14
CA GLU A 32 11.31 0.69 0.73
C GLU A 32 10.87 0.98 2.17
N GLN A 33 10.05 0.09 2.73
CA GLN A 33 9.44 0.19 4.07
C GLN A 33 8.49 1.38 4.26
N ILE A 34 8.09 2.06 3.18
CA ILE A 34 7.13 3.16 3.16
C ILE A 34 5.81 2.67 2.56
N ILE A 35 4.69 3.07 3.16
CA ILE A 35 3.35 2.85 2.60
C ILE A 35 3.13 3.91 1.53
N ILE A 36 3.07 3.50 0.26
CA ILE A 36 2.86 4.39 -0.89
C ILE A 36 1.38 4.53 -1.23
N PHE A 37 0.59 3.50 -0.93
CA PHE A 37 -0.84 3.47 -1.21
C PHE A 37 -1.55 2.69 -0.10
N ALA A 38 -2.71 3.18 0.33
CA ALA A 38 -3.58 2.51 1.28
C ALA A 38 -5.01 2.98 1.05
N GLU A 39 -5.82 2.16 0.38
CA GLU A 39 -7.22 2.49 0.09
C GLU A 39 -8.14 1.30 0.38
N ALA A 40 -9.23 1.57 1.08
CA ALA A 40 -10.29 0.60 1.33
C ALA A 40 -11.25 0.56 0.14
N GLY A 41 -11.61 -0.64 -0.29
CA GLY A 41 -12.57 -0.84 -1.38
C GLY A 41 -12.11 -1.84 -2.43
N MET A 42 -13.03 -2.14 -3.34
CA MET A 42 -12.77 -3.01 -4.49
C MET A 42 -12.03 -2.25 -5.58
N LEU A 43 -10.94 -2.83 -6.09
CA LEU A 43 -10.20 -2.29 -7.22
C LEU A 43 -10.38 -3.20 -8.44
N PRO A 44 -10.90 -2.69 -9.57
CA PRO A 44 -10.96 -3.44 -10.82
C PRO A 44 -9.55 -3.79 -11.34
N ALA A 45 -9.42 -4.91 -12.06
CA ALA A 45 -8.12 -5.38 -12.56
C ALA A 45 -7.35 -4.35 -13.42
N PRO A 46 -7.98 -3.62 -14.38
CA PRO A 46 -7.24 -2.61 -15.16
C PRO A 46 -6.70 -1.47 -14.29
N ALA A 47 -7.45 -1.07 -13.27
CA ALA A 47 -7.02 -0.02 -12.34
C ALA A 47 -5.85 -0.49 -11.46
N LEU A 48 -5.82 -1.78 -11.09
CA LEU A 48 -4.69 -2.37 -10.39
C LEU A 48 -3.42 -2.36 -11.25
N GLU A 49 -3.53 -2.73 -12.53
CA GLU A 49 -2.40 -2.71 -13.47
C GLU A 49 -1.83 -1.30 -13.65
N GLU A 50 -2.71 -0.31 -13.80
CA GLU A 50 -2.31 1.10 -13.89
C GLU A 50 -1.62 1.58 -12.59
N LEU A 51 -2.22 1.29 -11.44
CA LEU A 51 -1.66 1.64 -10.13
C LEU A 51 -0.26 1.03 -9.94
N VAL A 52 -0.07 -0.23 -10.33
CA VAL A 52 1.24 -0.89 -10.30
C VAL A 52 2.24 -0.14 -11.19
N GLY A 53 1.84 0.24 -12.40
CA GLY A 53 2.68 1.05 -13.30
C GLY A 53 3.11 2.38 -12.68
N GLN A 54 2.17 3.10 -12.09
CA GLN A 54 2.43 4.38 -11.41
C GLN A 54 3.41 4.21 -10.23
N VAL A 55 3.20 3.19 -9.38
CA VAL A 55 4.08 2.93 -8.23
C VAL A 55 5.49 2.56 -8.69
N MET A 56 5.64 1.82 -9.79
CA MET A 56 6.96 1.48 -10.34
C MET A 56 7.68 2.70 -10.91
N ALA A 57 6.95 3.64 -11.51
CA ALA A 57 7.50 4.88 -12.07
C ALA A 57 7.79 5.96 -11.02
N LEU A 58 7.30 5.79 -9.79
CA LEU A 58 7.48 6.76 -8.71
C LEU A 58 8.96 6.94 -8.34
N ASP A 59 9.40 8.20 -8.23
CA ASP A 59 10.70 8.60 -7.74
C ASP A 59 10.73 8.53 -6.20
N MET A 60 11.43 7.52 -5.67
CA MET A 60 11.50 7.29 -4.23
C MET A 60 12.44 8.26 -3.51
N ASP A 61 13.40 8.86 -4.19
CA ASP A 61 14.29 9.84 -3.58
C ASP A 61 13.51 11.13 -3.30
N LYS A 62 12.65 11.52 -4.26
CA LYS A 62 11.70 12.61 -4.05
C LYS A 62 10.71 12.30 -2.92
N VAL A 63 10.11 11.11 -2.89
CA VAL A 63 9.18 10.71 -1.81
C VAL A 63 9.83 10.80 -0.44
N LYS A 64 11.06 10.28 -0.28
CA LYS A 64 11.79 10.36 0.99
C LYS A 64 12.12 11.80 1.37
N ALA A 65 12.51 12.63 0.41
CA ALA A 65 12.78 14.04 0.65
C ALA A 65 11.51 14.77 1.12
N ASP A 66 10.37 14.52 0.48
CA ASP A 66 9.07 15.10 0.85
C ASP A 66 8.65 14.65 2.28
N ILE A 67 8.85 13.38 2.64
CA ILE A 67 8.59 12.86 4.00
C ILE A 67 9.53 13.50 5.03
N ALA A 68 10.81 13.65 4.72
CA ALA A 68 11.77 14.28 5.62
C ALA A 68 11.48 15.76 5.85
N ALA A 69 10.94 16.46 4.82
CA ALA A 69 10.54 17.86 4.92
C ALA A 69 9.20 18.07 5.65
N ALA A 70 8.35 17.04 5.73
CA ALA A 70 7.07 17.09 6.42
C ALA A 70 7.16 16.85 7.95
N ASN A 71 8.36 16.54 8.46
CA ASN A 71 8.68 16.38 9.89
C ASN A 71 9.54 17.53 10.40
#